data_AF-A0A2V9NBP8-F1
#
_entry.id   AF-A0A2V9NBP8-F1
#
_cell.length_a   1.000
_cell.length_b   1.000
_cell.length_c   1.000
_cell.angle_alpha   90.00
_cell.angle_beta   90.00
_cell.angle_gamma   90.00
#
_symmetry.space_group_name_H-M   'P 1'
#
loop_
_entity.id
_entity.type
_entity.pdbx_description
1 polymer ?
#
loop_
_entity_poly.entity_id
_entity_poly.type
_entity_poly.pdbx_seq_one_letter_code
_entity_poly.pdbx_strand_id
1 'polypeptide(L)'
;MGWYLRKSFGLGPLRLNLSKSGLGASVGVRGARIGIGPRGNYVRLGRGGLYYQRYFRTAQETSRPASPIVEPALASPAAQIVTADVSQLKDSTAETLLQELTEKHNQPRMAPIFAFAFVIATVLMLSVHLSIWIMLLFAGLFIYAHAELVRSDQEKKVTVLNYGLDNEAKSRYVGFLKVLQSFADSARMWRVDSEEFSRDVKYTAGAKRLMNRRPISLRLAAPEYVETNLAVWKLALGTQDLYFFPDRVLVYDGSRVGAVSYNNLTIGLDQVRFFESDGIPSDSQVLGHTWQYVNKKGGPDRRFAHNPEIPIVQYAELWIHSSSGMNFVMQCSSPAKAAEFQAGVEVYAAKH
;
A
#
# COMPACT_ATOMS: atom_id res chain seq x y z
N MET A 1 24.84 16.08 1.50
CA MET A 1 25.18 15.41 2.77
C MET A 1 25.07 16.42 3.90
N GLY A 2 24.05 16.31 4.76
CA GLY A 2 23.88 17.22 5.89
C GLY A 2 23.23 16.48 7.04
N TRP A 3 23.97 16.32 8.13
CA TRP A 3 23.47 15.76 9.38
C TRP A 3 22.36 16.67 9.93
N TYR A 4 21.27 16.09 10.44
CA TYR A 4 20.17 16.85 11.05
C TYR A 4 19.84 16.32 12.44
N LEU A 5 19.63 17.24 13.38
CA LEU A 5 19.18 16.95 14.73
C LEU A 5 17.75 17.49 14.88
N ARG A 6 16.75 16.60 14.93
CA ARG A 6 15.36 16.96 15.20
C ARG A 6 15.12 16.88 16.71
N LYS A 7 15.23 18.00 17.41
CA LYS A 7 14.99 18.08 18.87
C LYS A 7 13.70 18.84 19.13
N SER A 8 12.73 18.20 19.78
CA SER A 8 11.49 18.82 20.26
C SER A 8 11.60 19.02 21.76
N PHE A 9 11.37 20.24 22.26
CA PHE A 9 11.36 20.52 23.69
C PHE A 9 9.91 20.58 24.18
N GLY A 10 9.59 19.77 25.18
CA GLY A 10 8.27 19.76 25.82
C GLY A 10 8.32 20.46 27.16
N LEU A 11 7.49 21.49 27.33
CA LEU A 11 7.25 22.20 28.59
C LEU A 11 5.75 22.05 28.91
N GLY A 12 5.37 20.90 29.47
CA GLY A 12 4.00 20.61 29.86
C GLY A 12 2.99 20.67 28.69
N PRO A 13 1.91 21.50 28.77
CA PRO A 13 0.91 21.62 27.71
C PRO A 13 1.45 22.29 26.44
N LEU A 14 2.66 22.86 26.48
CA LEU A 14 3.32 23.53 25.37
C LEU A 14 4.44 22.65 24.77
N ARG A 15 4.51 22.56 23.44
CA ARG A 15 5.67 21.98 22.73
C ARG A 15 6.19 22.91 21.66
N LEU A 16 7.50 23.07 21.65
CA LEU A 16 8.25 23.81 20.63
C LEU A 16 8.96 22.82 19.72
N ASN A 17 8.71 22.93 18.41
CA ASN A 17 9.35 22.13 17.38
C ASN A 17 10.23 23.03 16.50
N LEU A 18 11.52 22.70 16.45
CA LEU A 18 12.49 23.36 15.58
C LEU A 18 12.64 22.56 14.28
N SER A 19 12.52 23.24 13.13
CA SER A 19 12.67 22.63 11.80
C SER A 19 13.36 23.59 10.83
N LYS A 20 13.88 23.08 9.70
CA LYS A 20 14.50 23.87 8.63
C LYS A 20 13.60 25.00 8.08
N SER A 21 12.28 24.87 8.21
CA SER A 21 11.30 25.82 7.68
C SER A 21 10.81 26.86 8.70
N GLY A 22 11.23 26.79 9.97
CA GLY A 22 10.83 27.75 11.01
C GLY A 22 10.46 27.10 12.35
N LEU A 23 10.18 27.96 13.33
CA LEU A 23 9.71 27.62 14.68
C LEU A 23 8.22 27.29 14.66
N GLY A 24 7.84 26.13 15.22
CA GLY A 24 6.45 25.75 15.43
C GLY A 24 6.11 25.64 16.92
N ALA A 25 4.96 26.18 17.32
CA ALA A 25 4.45 26.10 18.68
C ALA A 25 3.12 25.35 18.68
N SER A 26 2.94 24.44 19.63
CA SER A 26 1.67 23.73 19.81
C SER A 26 1.27 23.71 21.26
N VAL A 27 -0.02 23.93 21.51
CA VAL A 27 -0.63 23.88 22.83
C VAL A 27 -1.72 22.82 22.84
N GLY A 28 -1.76 22.01 23.88
CA GLY A 28 -2.89 21.12 24.12
C GLY A 28 -2.57 19.89 24.94
N VAL A 29 -3.64 19.20 25.32
CA VAL A 29 -3.61 18.03 26.19
C VAL A 29 -3.26 16.77 25.41
N ARG A 30 -3.11 15.63 26.11
CA ARG A 30 -2.97 14.33 25.45
C ARG A 30 -4.28 14.03 24.72
N GLY A 31 -4.27 14.27 23.42
CA GLY A 31 -5.31 13.85 22.50
C GLY A 31 -6.14 14.92 21.81
N ALA A 32 -5.90 16.18 22.14
CA ALA A 32 -6.38 17.31 21.34
C ALA A 32 -5.34 18.42 21.43
N ARG A 33 -4.77 18.81 20.30
CA ARG A 33 -3.73 19.83 20.21
C ARG A 33 -3.96 20.71 19.01
N ILE A 34 -3.70 22.00 19.21
CA ILE A 34 -3.73 22.99 18.15
C ILE A 34 -2.32 23.58 18.09
N GLY A 35 -1.76 23.66 16.88
CA GLY A 35 -0.41 24.18 16.69
C GLY A 35 -0.29 25.07 15.47
N ILE A 36 0.67 25.97 15.56
CA ILE A 36 1.05 26.90 14.50
C ILE A 36 2.44 26.46 14.04
N GLY A 37 2.59 26.21 12.74
CA GLY A 37 3.86 25.82 12.15
C GLY A 37 4.14 26.58 10.86
N PRO A 38 5.34 26.45 10.30
CA PRO A 38 5.76 27.16 9.08
C PRO A 38 4.98 26.80 7.81
N ARG A 39 4.06 25.83 7.89
CA ARG A 39 3.17 25.39 6.79
C ARG A 39 1.68 25.69 7.07
N GLY A 40 1.37 26.46 8.11
CA GLY A 40 0.01 26.84 8.50
C GLY A 40 -0.41 26.29 9.87
N ASN A 41 -1.64 26.65 10.26
CA ASN A 41 -2.25 26.19 11.50
C ASN A 41 -2.67 24.73 11.33
N TYR A 42 -2.54 23.92 12.38
CA TYR A 42 -2.97 22.54 12.35
C TYR A 42 -3.67 22.14 13.62
N VAL A 43 -4.56 21.15 13.48
CA VAL A 43 -5.23 20.52 14.60
C VAL A 43 -4.91 19.04 14.57
N ARG A 44 -4.53 18.52 15.74
CA ARG A 44 -4.22 17.12 15.99
C ARG A 44 -5.18 16.59 17.05
N LEU A 45 -6.12 15.75 16.66
CA LEU A 45 -7.13 15.12 17.53
C LEU A 45 -6.89 13.62 17.59
N GLY A 46 -7.16 12.97 18.72
CA GLY A 46 -7.07 11.52 18.84
C GLY A 46 -6.80 11.03 20.26
N ARG A 47 -7.28 9.85 20.63
CA ARG A 47 -7.03 9.24 21.95
C ARG A 47 -6.96 7.73 21.76
N GLY A 48 -6.07 7.05 22.49
CA GLY A 48 -5.95 5.59 22.41
C GLY A 48 -5.32 5.06 21.12
N GLY A 49 -4.28 5.73 20.60
CA GLY A 49 -3.47 5.20 19.48
C GLY A 49 -3.93 5.62 18.08
N LEU A 50 -5.08 6.27 17.94
CA LEU A 50 -5.56 6.85 16.67
C LEU A 50 -5.48 8.37 16.74
N TYR A 51 -4.77 9.00 15.82
CA TYR A 51 -4.62 10.45 15.77
C TYR A 51 -4.81 10.99 14.34
N TYR A 52 -5.76 11.90 14.20
CA TYR A 52 -6.02 12.68 13.00
C TYR A 52 -5.28 14.01 13.08
N GLN A 53 -4.50 14.38 12.05
CA GLN A 53 -3.87 15.69 11.94
C GLN A 53 -4.25 16.36 10.62
N ARG A 54 -4.82 17.57 10.71
CA ARG A 54 -5.20 18.38 9.55
C ARG A 54 -4.54 19.74 9.61
N TYR A 55 -3.97 20.18 8.49
CA TYR A 55 -3.49 21.55 8.32
C TYR A 55 -4.61 22.40 7.71
N PHE A 56 -4.88 23.54 8.33
CA PHE A 56 -5.71 24.58 7.74
C PHE A 56 -4.81 25.46 6.89
N ARG A 57 -4.98 25.38 5.56
CA ARG A 57 -4.50 26.44 4.68
C ARG A 57 -5.49 27.59 4.82
N THR A 58 -5.09 28.65 5.53
CA THR A 58 -5.73 29.94 5.36
C THR A 58 -5.48 30.34 3.91
N ALA A 59 -6.52 30.28 3.09
CA ALA A 59 -6.52 31.02 1.83
C ALA A 59 -6.20 32.47 2.18
N GLN A 60 -5.16 33.03 1.58
CA GLN A 60 -4.87 34.45 1.65
C GLN A 60 -6.04 35.20 0.99
N GLU A 61 -7.07 35.48 1.77
CA GLU A 61 -8.02 36.53 1.44
C GLU A 61 -7.39 37.85 1.84
N THR A 62 -7.02 38.60 0.81
CA THR A 62 -6.55 39.97 0.91
C THR A 62 -7.78 40.85 1.17
N SER A 63 -8.10 41.14 2.42
CA SER A 63 -9.07 42.19 2.76
C SER A 63 -8.84 42.71 4.19
N ARG A 64 -8.19 43.89 4.27
CA ARG A 64 -8.51 44.87 5.32
C ARG A 64 -9.91 45.40 5.02
N PRO A 65 -10.81 45.61 5.99
CA PRO A 65 -10.61 46.73 6.92
C PRO A 65 -11.14 46.55 8.37
N ALA A 66 -10.76 47.55 9.19
CA ALA A 66 -11.43 48.10 10.37
C ALA A 66 -11.71 47.20 11.60
N SER A 67 -10.99 47.50 12.68
CA SER A 67 -11.39 47.20 14.06
C SER A 67 -12.74 47.83 14.41
N PRO A 68 -13.50 47.15 15.29
CA PRO A 68 -14.12 47.87 16.40
C PRO A 68 -13.73 47.26 17.74
N ILE A 69 -13.63 48.16 18.70
CA ILE A 69 -13.47 47.96 20.14
C ILE A 69 -14.69 47.20 20.67
N VAL A 70 -14.50 46.17 21.50
CA VAL A 70 -15.55 45.66 22.40
C VAL A 70 -14.96 45.36 23.77
N GLU A 71 -15.51 46.08 24.74
CA GLU A 71 -15.33 46.01 26.19
C GLU A 71 -16.16 44.84 26.77
N PRO A 72 -15.77 44.21 27.91
CA PRO A 72 -16.37 42.95 28.35
C PRO A 72 -17.61 43.13 29.24
N ALA A 73 -18.67 42.37 28.97
CA ALA A 73 -19.87 42.26 29.82
C ALA A 73 -20.20 40.79 30.15
N LEU A 74 -20.81 40.60 31.32
CA LEU A 74 -20.91 39.37 32.11
C LEU A 74 -21.93 38.30 31.63
N ALA A 75 -21.57 37.04 31.93
CA ALA A 75 -22.37 35.92 32.48
C ALA A 75 -23.61 35.32 31.76
N SER A 76 -23.41 34.04 31.34
CA SER A 76 -24.27 32.82 31.50
C SER A 76 -25.53 32.60 30.62
N PRO A 77 -26.02 31.34 30.43
CA PRO A 77 -25.42 30.00 30.69
C PRO A 77 -25.48 29.00 29.50
N ALA A 78 -24.61 27.99 29.57
CA ALA A 78 -24.68 26.63 29.01
C ALA A 78 -25.65 26.34 27.83
N ALA A 79 -25.15 26.42 26.61
CA ALA A 79 -25.67 25.64 25.48
C ALA A 79 -24.89 24.30 25.43
N GLN A 80 -25.58 23.21 25.75
CA GLN A 80 -25.04 21.85 25.60
C GLN A 80 -24.72 21.60 24.13
N ILE A 81 -23.46 21.26 23.83
CA ILE A 81 -23.08 20.69 22.54
C ILE A 81 -23.61 19.26 22.52
N VAL A 82 -24.81 19.08 21.94
CA VAL A 82 -25.39 17.77 21.66
C VAL A 82 -24.48 17.09 20.64
N THR A 83 -23.67 16.15 21.14
CA THR A 83 -22.87 15.27 20.29
C THR A 83 -23.84 14.26 19.68
N ALA A 84 -23.94 14.23 18.36
CA ALA A 84 -24.77 13.27 17.64
C ALA A 84 -24.39 11.82 18.01
N ASP A 85 -25.39 10.95 17.98
CA ASP A 85 -25.32 9.55 18.40
C ASP A 85 -24.22 8.79 17.63
N VAL A 86 -23.31 8.16 18.40
CA VAL A 86 -22.08 7.51 17.92
C VAL A 86 -22.37 6.35 16.94
N SER A 87 -23.59 5.83 16.96
CA SER A 87 -24.08 4.76 16.08
C SER A 87 -24.29 5.18 14.61
N GLN A 88 -24.29 6.49 14.31
CA GLN A 88 -24.41 7.02 12.94
C GLN A 88 -23.08 7.45 12.31
N LEU A 89 -21.97 7.36 13.03
CA LEU A 89 -20.62 7.57 12.49
C LEU A 89 -20.12 6.31 11.76
N LYS A 90 -20.77 5.96 10.65
CA LYS A 90 -20.40 4.83 9.78
C LYS A 90 -19.40 5.28 8.70
N ASP A 91 -18.17 4.78 8.78
CA ASP A 91 -17.11 4.60 7.75
C ASP A 91 -16.90 5.59 6.57
N SER A 92 -17.31 6.85 6.66
CA SER A 92 -16.98 7.87 5.64
C SER A 92 -15.46 8.16 5.49
N THR A 93 -14.63 7.77 6.46
CA THR A 93 -13.18 8.05 6.43
C THR A 93 -12.40 7.10 5.52
N ALA A 94 -12.81 5.83 5.41
CA ALA A 94 -12.14 4.88 4.53
C ALA A 94 -12.49 5.15 3.06
N GLU A 95 -13.76 5.43 2.76
CA GLU A 95 -14.22 5.75 1.41
C GLU A 95 -13.62 7.06 0.89
N THR A 96 -13.53 8.11 1.72
CA THR A 96 -12.89 9.38 1.32
C THR A 96 -11.39 9.25 1.10
N LEU A 97 -10.66 8.47 1.92
CA LEU A 97 -9.25 8.16 1.69
C LEU A 97 -9.04 7.33 0.42
N LEU A 98 -9.93 6.38 0.13
CA LEU A 98 -9.87 5.57 -1.09
C LEU A 98 -10.19 6.40 -2.34
N GLN A 99 -11.17 7.30 -2.25
CA GLN A 99 -11.46 8.26 -3.32
C GLN A 99 -10.27 9.19 -3.55
N GLU A 100 -9.65 9.71 -2.48
CA GLU A 100 -8.46 10.55 -2.60
C GLU A 100 -7.28 9.78 -3.23
N LEU A 101 -6.98 8.57 -2.75
CA LEU A 101 -5.92 7.73 -3.33
C LEU A 101 -6.19 7.40 -4.81
N THR A 102 -7.43 7.04 -5.15
CA THR A 102 -7.82 6.70 -6.52
C THR A 102 -7.79 7.93 -7.42
N GLU A 103 -8.23 9.09 -6.96
CA GLU A 103 -8.19 10.34 -7.71
C GLU A 103 -6.75 10.78 -7.98
N LYS A 104 -5.88 10.75 -6.96
CA LYS A 104 -4.47 11.09 -7.10
C LYS A 104 -3.72 10.14 -8.02
N HIS A 105 -4.02 8.85 -7.93
CA HIS A 105 -3.37 7.82 -8.73
C HIS A 105 -3.85 7.81 -10.20
N ASN A 106 -5.09 8.22 -10.46
CA ASN A 106 -5.65 8.37 -11.81
C ASN A 106 -5.42 9.76 -12.45
N GLN A 107 -4.76 10.70 -11.76
CA GLN A 107 -4.51 12.01 -12.36
C GLN A 107 -3.59 11.88 -13.58
N PRO A 108 -4.08 12.25 -14.78
CA PRO A 108 -3.32 12.07 -16.01
C PRO A 108 -2.02 12.85 -15.90
N ARG A 109 -0.91 12.21 -16.28
CA ARG A 109 0.37 12.92 -16.42
C ARG A 109 0.19 13.93 -17.54
N MET A 110 0.05 15.20 -17.19
CA MET A 110 -0.05 16.30 -18.17
C MET A 110 1.29 16.57 -18.87
N ALA A 111 2.41 16.07 -18.32
CA ALA A 111 3.75 16.21 -18.87
C ALA A 111 3.90 15.72 -20.32
N PRO A 112 3.50 14.48 -20.72
CA PRO A 112 3.58 14.02 -22.10
C PRO A 112 2.71 14.83 -23.08
N ILE A 113 1.53 15.31 -22.65
CA ILE A 113 0.64 16.15 -23.48
C ILE A 113 1.31 17.51 -23.73
N PHE A 114 1.91 18.11 -22.69
CA PHE A 114 2.65 19.36 -22.79
C PHE A 114 3.89 19.23 -23.67
N ALA A 115 4.60 18.09 -23.59
CA ALA A 115 5.72 17.78 -24.48
C ALA A 115 5.29 17.67 -25.95
N PHE A 116 4.15 17.03 -26.24
CA PHE A 116 3.62 16.96 -27.59
C PHE A 116 3.21 18.33 -28.13
N ALA A 117 2.56 19.15 -27.31
CA ALA A 117 2.19 20.53 -27.67
C ALA A 117 3.43 21.40 -27.99
N PHE A 118 4.54 21.21 -27.28
CA PHE A 118 5.80 21.90 -27.56
C PHE A 118 6.43 21.52 -28.88
N VAL A 119 6.40 20.23 -29.25
CA VAL A 119 6.87 19.79 -30.56
C VAL A 119 6.06 20.46 -31.67
N ILE A 120 4.73 20.51 -31.54
CA ILE A 120 3.85 21.19 -32.50
C ILE A 120 4.17 22.69 -32.58
N ALA A 121 4.30 23.37 -31.43
CA ALA A 121 4.61 24.80 -31.38
C ALA A 121 5.98 25.12 -32.01
N THR A 122 6.97 24.25 -31.80
CA THR A 122 8.31 24.39 -32.39
C THR A 122 8.27 24.25 -33.91
N VAL A 123 7.54 23.25 -34.43
CA VAL A 123 7.35 23.07 -35.88
C VAL A 123 6.65 24.27 -36.51
N LEU A 124 5.62 24.83 -35.84
CA LEU A 124 4.92 26.01 -36.32
C LEU A 124 5.84 27.25 -36.34
N MET A 125 6.65 27.47 -35.29
CA MET A 125 7.61 28.58 -35.27
C MET A 125 8.65 28.49 -36.39
N LEU A 126 9.10 27.27 -36.72
CA LEU A 126 10.00 27.03 -37.86
C LEU A 126 9.33 27.35 -39.20
N SER A 127 8.04 27.02 -39.38
CA SER A 127 7.30 27.30 -40.62
C SER A 127 7.07 28.79 -40.91
N VAL A 128 7.10 29.64 -39.88
CA VAL A 128 6.92 31.10 -40.00
C VAL A 128 8.28 31.84 -39.97
N HIS A 129 9.40 31.11 -40.01
CA HIS A 129 10.76 31.65 -40.01
C HIS A 129 11.05 32.65 -38.86
N LEU A 130 10.63 32.31 -37.64
CA LEU A 130 10.94 33.12 -36.46
C LEU A 130 12.46 33.16 -36.17
N SER A 131 12.91 34.27 -35.58
CA SER A 131 14.29 34.46 -35.15
C SER A 131 14.72 33.40 -34.14
N ILE A 132 15.98 32.94 -34.25
CA ILE A 132 16.56 31.92 -33.38
C ILE A 132 16.57 32.32 -31.90
N TRP A 133 16.70 33.62 -31.61
CA TRP A 133 16.67 34.15 -30.24
C TRP A 133 15.30 33.99 -29.58
N ILE A 134 14.22 34.12 -30.35
CA ILE A 134 12.85 33.90 -29.87
C ILE A 134 12.62 32.41 -29.59
N MET A 135 13.16 31.54 -30.44
CA MET A 135 13.07 30.08 -30.25
C MET A 135 13.83 29.62 -28.99
N LEU A 136 15.02 30.17 -28.73
CA LEU A 136 15.79 29.87 -27.51
C LEU A 136 15.07 30.34 -26.23
N LEU A 137 14.45 31.53 -26.26
CA LEU A 137 13.64 32.03 -25.15
C LEU A 137 12.43 31.11 -24.90
N PHE A 138 11.71 30.70 -25.95
CA PHE A 138 10.57 29.79 -25.87
C PHE A 138 10.97 28.41 -25.31
N ALA A 139 12.10 27.86 -25.77
CA ALA A 139 12.63 26.60 -25.25
C ALA A 139 13.00 26.70 -23.76
N GLY A 140 13.63 27.80 -23.33
CA GLY A 140 13.94 28.04 -21.92
C GLY A 140 12.69 28.14 -21.04
N LEU A 141 11.67 28.88 -21.48
CA LEU A 141 10.38 28.99 -20.79
C LEU A 141 9.67 27.63 -20.71
N PHE A 142 9.73 26.84 -21.78
CA PHE A 142 9.15 25.50 -21.83
C PHE A 142 9.82 24.54 -20.85
N ILE A 143 11.16 24.50 -20.82
CA ILE A 143 11.90 23.65 -19.87
C ILE A 143 11.52 24.01 -18.43
N TYR A 144 11.43 25.30 -18.12
CA TYR A 144 11.02 25.78 -16.80
C TYR A 144 9.58 25.36 -16.48
N ALA A 145 8.62 25.62 -17.39
CA ALA A 145 7.22 25.26 -17.20
C ALA A 145 7.02 23.74 -17.08
N HIS A 146 7.72 22.94 -17.87
CA HIS A 146 7.70 21.49 -17.79
C HIS A 146 8.29 20.99 -16.46
N ALA A 147 9.39 21.60 -15.98
CA ALA A 147 9.97 21.26 -14.68
C ALA A 147 9.02 21.58 -13.52
N GLU A 148 8.36 22.74 -13.52
CA GLU A 148 7.34 23.09 -12.53
C GLU A 148 6.11 22.17 -12.60
N LEU A 149 5.68 21.79 -13.81
CA LEU A 149 4.53 20.91 -13.99
C LEU A 149 4.81 19.49 -13.48
N VAL A 150 6.01 18.95 -13.75
CA VAL A 150 6.47 17.66 -13.19
C VAL A 150 6.62 17.74 -11.67
N ARG A 151 7.20 18.82 -11.14
CA ARG A 151 7.36 19.02 -9.70
C ARG A 151 6.01 19.11 -9.00
N SER A 152 5.08 19.91 -9.53
CA SER A 152 3.74 20.02 -8.98
C SER A 152 2.97 18.70 -9.08
N ASP A 153 3.17 17.89 -10.12
CA ASP A 153 2.53 16.58 -10.27
C ASP A 153 3.05 15.60 -9.20
N GLN A 154 4.35 15.61 -8.92
CA GLN A 154 4.94 14.82 -7.82
C GLN A 154 4.44 15.28 -6.44
N GLU A 155 4.45 16.58 -6.16
CA GLU A 155 3.99 17.12 -4.87
C GLU A 155 2.49 16.91 -4.63
N LYS A 156 1.67 16.85 -5.70
CA LYS A 156 0.23 16.60 -5.59
C LYS A 156 -0.11 15.12 -5.43
N LYS A 157 0.74 14.21 -5.90
CA LYS A 157 0.50 12.75 -5.90
C LYS A 157 0.95 12.06 -4.63
N VAL A 158 1.89 12.63 -3.89
CA VAL A 158 2.42 12.00 -2.66
C VAL A 158 1.44 12.16 -1.50
N THR A 159 0.86 11.04 -1.07
CA THR A 159 0.05 10.95 0.16
C THR A 159 0.92 10.46 1.31
N VAL A 160 1.08 11.29 2.34
CA VAL A 160 1.88 10.94 3.51
C VAL A 160 1.00 10.22 4.55
N LEU A 161 1.18 8.92 4.72
CA LEU A 161 0.54 8.12 5.76
C LEU A 161 1.45 8.01 6.98
N ASN A 162 1.21 8.87 7.98
CA ASN A 162 1.93 8.82 9.25
C ASN A 162 1.13 8.05 10.30
N TYR A 163 1.70 6.95 10.79
CA TYR A 163 1.15 6.12 11.84
C TYR A 163 1.77 6.45 13.20
N GLY A 164 0.92 6.72 14.18
CA GLY A 164 1.31 6.97 15.57
C GLY A 164 0.94 5.81 16.49
N LEU A 165 1.61 4.67 16.35
CA LEU A 165 1.36 3.48 17.16
C LEU A 165 1.81 3.71 18.61
N ASP A 166 1.01 3.27 19.58
CA ASP A 166 1.45 3.15 20.98
C ASP A 166 2.40 1.95 21.14
N ASN A 167 2.97 1.77 22.34
CA ASN A 167 3.97 0.73 22.56
C ASN A 167 3.41 -0.68 22.37
N GLU A 168 2.14 -0.90 22.69
CA GLU A 168 1.49 -2.20 22.55
C GLU A 168 1.17 -2.51 21.09
N ALA A 169 0.51 -1.59 20.37
CA ALA A 169 0.22 -1.71 18.95
C ALA A 169 1.51 -1.82 18.12
N LYS A 170 2.57 -1.08 18.49
CA LYS A 170 3.88 -1.22 17.85
C LYS A 170 4.46 -2.61 18.05
N SER A 171 4.38 -3.17 19.26
CA SER A 171 4.88 -4.52 19.54
C SER A 171 4.10 -5.60 18.78
N ARG A 172 2.77 -5.45 18.71
CA ARG A 172 1.90 -6.32 17.89
C ARG A 172 2.26 -6.24 16.41
N TYR A 173 2.40 -5.04 15.87
CA TYR A 173 2.77 -4.84 14.47
C TYR A 173 4.15 -5.39 14.15
N VAL A 174 5.14 -5.20 15.04
CA VAL A 174 6.47 -5.81 14.87
C VAL A 174 6.39 -7.35 14.88
N GLY A 175 5.56 -7.94 15.74
CA GLY A 175 5.29 -9.39 15.73
C GLY A 175 4.70 -9.85 14.39
N PHE A 176 3.72 -9.12 13.88
CA PHE A 176 3.12 -9.39 12.57
C PHE A 176 4.12 -9.27 11.41
N LEU A 177 4.97 -8.24 11.42
CA LEU A 177 6.03 -8.06 10.42
C LEU A 177 7.03 -9.23 10.43
N LYS A 178 7.30 -9.86 11.58
CA LYS A 178 8.16 -11.06 11.67
C LYS A 178 7.51 -12.29 11.04
N VAL A 179 6.20 -12.46 11.23
CA VAL A 179 5.45 -13.54 10.57
C VAL A 179 5.50 -13.35 9.05
N LEU A 180 5.27 -12.13 8.57
CA LEU A 180 5.42 -11.80 7.15
C LEU A 180 6.85 -12.06 6.64
N GLN A 181 7.86 -11.75 7.43
CA GLN A 181 9.25 -12.07 7.11
C GLN A 181 9.47 -13.58 6.98
N SER A 182 9.03 -14.38 7.96
CA SER A 182 9.13 -15.85 7.92
C SER A 182 8.47 -16.41 6.66
N PHE A 183 7.30 -15.88 6.29
CA PHE A 183 6.61 -16.24 5.05
C PHE A 183 7.39 -15.82 3.79
N ALA A 184 7.96 -14.61 3.78
CA ALA A 184 8.79 -14.11 2.68
C ALA A 184 10.05 -14.94 2.45
N ASP A 185 10.61 -15.53 3.52
CA ASP A 185 11.80 -16.38 3.47
C ASP A 185 11.51 -17.79 2.89
N SER A 186 10.28 -18.07 2.41
CA SER A 186 9.96 -19.32 1.72
C SER A 186 10.67 -19.40 0.37
N ALA A 187 11.19 -20.57 0.01
CA ALA A 187 12.06 -20.72 -1.16
C ALA A 187 11.31 -20.44 -2.48
N ARG A 188 10.03 -20.84 -2.58
CA ARG A 188 9.17 -20.49 -3.71
C ARG A 188 7.75 -20.16 -3.24
N MET A 189 7.21 -19.08 -3.80
CA MET A 189 5.82 -18.71 -3.64
C MET A 189 5.20 -18.48 -5.01
N TRP A 190 3.94 -18.89 -5.16
CA TRP A 190 3.21 -18.82 -6.40
C TRP A 190 1.82 -18.23 -6.17
N ARG A 191 1.31 -17.48 -7.13
CA ARG A 191 -0.11 -17.19 -7.28
C ARG A 191 -0.71 -18.23 -8.22
N VAL A 192 -1.86 -18.78 -7.85
CA VAL A 192 -2.64 -19.67 -8.73
C VAL A 192 -3.66 -18.81 -9.48
N ASP A 193 -3.61 -18.82 -10.81
CA ASP A 193 -4.49 -18.03 -11.67
C ASP A 193 -5.70 -18.82 -12.15
N SER A 194 -5.48 -20.09 -12.50
CA SER A 194 -6.52 -20.98 -12.96
C SER A 194 -6.21 -22.42 -12.57
N GLU A 195 -7.27 -23.19 -12.42
CA GLU A 195 -7.23 -24.62 -12.17
C GLU A 195 -8.09 -25.33 -13.22
N GLU A 196 -7.48 -26.25 -13.95
CA GLU A 196 -8.12 -27.03 -15.01
C GLU A 196 -8.06 -28.52 -14.65
N PHE A 197 -9.17 -29.24 -14.83
CA PHE A 197 -9.14 -30.70 -14.69
C PHE A 197 -8.46 -31.32 -15.90
N SER A 198 -7.44 -32.14 -15.66
CA SER A 198 -6.76 -32.85 -16.76
C SER A 198 -7.68 -33.92 -17.34
N ARG A 199 -7.94 -33.82 -18.65
CA ARG A 199 -8.68 -34.84 -19.41
C ARG A 199 -7.82 -36.06 -19.74
N ASP A 200 -6.49 -35.90 -19.75
CA ASP A 200 -5.55 -36.95 -20.12
C ASP A 200 -4.42 -37.10 -19.10
N VAL A 201 -4.76 -37.80 -18.03
CA VAL A 201 -3.89 -38.10 -16.88
C VAL A 201 -2.56 -38.77 -17.28
N LYS A 202 -2.53 -39.46 -18.43
CA LYS A 202 -1.34 -40.14 -18.96
C LYS A 202 -0.20 -39.17 -19.27
N TYR A 203 -0.50 -38.01 -19.86
CA TYR A 203 0.49 -37.01 -20.24
C TYR A 203 0.70 -35.94 -19.17
N THR A 204 -0.03 -36.03 -18.06
CA THR A 204 0.07 -35.09 -16.93
C THR A 204 0.72 -35.72 -15.69
N ALA A 205 1.55 -36.74 -15.88
CA ALA A 205 2.23 -37.44 -14.79
C ALA A 205 1.31 -37.99 -13.68
N GLY A 206 0.03 -38.24 -13.98
CA GLY A 206 -0.96 -38.65 -12.98
C GLY A 206 -1.76 -37.52 -12.33
N ALA A 207 -1.47 -36.24 -12.66
CA ALA A 207 -2.15 -35.10 -12.08
C ALA A 207 -3.60 -34.98 -12.59
N LYS A 208 -4.54 -34.90 -11.65
CA LYS A 208 -5.97 -34.67 -11.95
C LYS A 208 -6.28 -33.18 -12.20
N ARG A 209 -5.43 -32.29 -11.68
CA ARG A 209 -5.58 -30.83 -11.74
C ARG A 209 -4.30 -30.24 -12.31
N LEU A 210 -4.45 -29.54 -13.43
CA LEU A 210 -3.45 -28.68 -14.04
C LEU A 210 -3.64 -27.27 -13.47
N MET A 211 -2.60 -26.72 -12.88
CA MET A 211 -2.66 -25.39 -12.28
C MET A 211 -1.75 -24.46 -13.07
N ASN A 212 -2.30 -23.34 -13.51
CA ASN A 212 -1.49 -22.25 -14.02
C ASN A 212 -1.09 -21.36 -12.84
N ARG A 213 0.23 -21.25 -12.62
CA ARG A 213 0.79 -20.52 -11.49
C ARG A 213 1.87 -19.55 -11.93
N ARG A 214 1.94 -18.39 -11.30
CA ARG A 214 2.96 -17.36 -11.54
C ARG A 214 3.76 -17.09 -10.27
N PRO A 215 5.09 -16.89 -10.37
CA PRO A 215 5.90 -16.62 -9.20
C PRO A 215 5.49 -15.29 -8.56
N ILE A 216 5.42 -15.27 -7.24
CA ILE A 216 5.12 -14.07 -6.46
C ILE A 216 6.24 -13.80 -5.47
N SER A 217 6.31 -12.56 -5.01
CA SER A 217 7.32 -12.15 -4.03
C SER A 217 6.70 -11.28 -2.94
N LEU A 218 7.20 -11.46 -1.73
CA LEU A 218 6.90 -10.62 -0.59
C LEU A 218 8.16 -9.82 -0.26
N ARG A 219 8.09 -8.48 -0.26
CA ARG A 219 9.24 -7.60 -0.03
C ARG A 219 8.86 -6.35 0.76
N LEU A 220 9.81 -5.77 1.49
CA LEU A 220 9.61 -4.49 2.15
C LEU A 220 9.58 -3.36 1.11
N ALA A 221 8.42 -2.76 0.92
CA ALA A 221 8.22 -1.63 0.02
C ALA A 221 6.92 -0.90 0.35
N ALA A 222 6.96 0.43 0.36
CA ALA A 222 5.75 1.25 0.39
C ALA A 222 5.11 1.32 -1.01
N PRO A 223 3.79 1.57 -1.11
CA PRO A 223 3.13 1.82 -2.39
C PRO A 223 3.72 3.04 -3.10
N GLU A 224 3.57 3.08 -4.43
CA GLU A 224 3.95 4.26 -5.20
C GLU A 224 3.18 5.49 -4.70
N TYR A 225 3.89 6.61 -4.61
CA TYR A 225 3.36 7.90 -4.13
C TYR A 225 2.80 7.85 -2.70
N VAL A 226 3.17 6.85 -1.90
CA VAL A 226 2.84 6.79 -0.47
C VAL A 226 4.11 6.88 0.36
N GLU A 227 4.22 7.95 1.14
CA GLU A 227 5.29 8.09 2.14
C GLU A 227 4.77 7.66 3.50
N THR A 228 5.43 6.69 4.13
CA THR A 228 5.06 6.18 5.45
C THR A 228 6.28 6.13 6.38
N ASN A 229 6.03 6.35 7.67
CA ASN A 229 7.04 6.23 8.72
C ASN A 229 7.22 4.80 9.25
N LEU A 230 6.51 3.82 8.68
CA LEU A 230 6.56 2.41 9.06
C LEU A 230 7.09 1.54 7.93
N ALA A 231 7.70 0.42 8.30
CA ALA A 231 8.02 -0.65 7.37
C ALA A 231 6.73 -1.35 6.93
N VAL A 232 6.52 -1.48 5.62
CA VAL A 232 5.34 -2.11 5.02
C VAL A 232 5.80 -3.23 4.11
N TRP A 233 5.18 -4.40 4.24
CA TRP A 233 5.38 -5.50 3.30
C TRP A 233 4.45 -5.35 2.11
N LYS A 234 5.03 -5.47 0.92
CA LYS A 234 4.37 -5.56 -0.38
C LYS A 234 4.38 -7.01 -0.83
N LEU A 235 3.21 -7.58 -1.06
CA LEU A 235 3.03 -8.84 -1.77
C LEU A 235 2.71 -8.55 -3.23
N ALA A 236 3.66 -8.85 -4.11
CA ALA A 236 3.53 -8.62 -5.53
C ALA A 236 2.86 -9.83 -6.21
N LEU A 237 1.61 -9.66 -6.65
CA LEU A 237 0.78 -10.72 -7.24
C LEU A 237 0.68 -10.59 -8.77
N GLY A 238 1.56 -9.81 -9.40
CA GLY A 238 1.56 -9.54 -10.84
C GLY A 238 0.93 -8.17 -11.15
N THR A 239 -0.30 -8.15 -11.67
CA THR A 239 -1.04 -6.90 -11.95
C THR A 239 -1.64 -6.26 -10.70
N GLN A 240 -1.73 -7.05 -9.62
CA GLN A 240 -2.28 -6.64 -8.34
C GLN A 240 -1.20 -6.72 -7.27
N ASP A 241 -1.21 -5.78 -6.33
CA ASP A 241 -0.28 -5.74 -5.21
C ASP A 241 -1.05 -5.56 -3.90
N LEU A 242 -0.64 -6.29 -2.86
CA LEU A 242 -1.14 -6.09 -1.50
C LEU A 242 -0.09 -5.41 -0.62
N TYR A 243 -0.50 -4.44 0.18
CA TYR A 243 0.36 -3.75 1.13
C TYR A 243 -0.20 -3.86 2.54
N PHE A 244 0.57 -4.45 3.44
CA PHE A 244 0.15 -4.76 4.81
C PHE A 244 0.46 -3.60 5.77
N PHE A 245 -0.48 -2.66 5.90
CA PHE A 245 -0.41 -1.57 6.88
C PHE A 245 -0.93 -2.03 8.25
N PRO A 246 -0.70 -1.28 9.35
CA PRO A 246 -1.14 -1.71 10.67
C PRO A 246 -2.65 -1.85 10.84
N ASP A 247 -3.48 -1.09 10.12
CA ASP A 247 -4.93 -1.05 10.31
C ASP A 247 -5.71 -1.70 9.17
N ARG A 248 -5.11 -1.83 7.99
CA ARG A 248 -5.75 -2.36 6.77
C ARG A 248 -4.72 -2.94 5.82
N VAL A 249 -5.19 -3.76 4.89
CA VAL A 249 -4.44 -4.17 3.71
C VAL A 249 -4.88 -3.28 2.55
N LEU A 250 -3.95 -2.56 1.93
CA LEU A 250 -4.23 -1.83 0.69
C LEU A 250 -4.06 -2.76 -0.51
N VAL A 251 -5.03 -2.72 -1.41
CA VAL A 251 -5.07 -3.52 -2.64
C VAL A 251 -4.90 -2.58 -3.82
N TYR A 252 -3.82 -2.74 -4.57
CA TYR A 252 -3.62 -1.99 -5.82
C TYR A 252 -3.92 -2.91 -7.00
N ASP A 253 -4.73 -2.42 -7.94
CA ASP A 253 -5.03 -3.08 -9.21
C ASP A 253 -4.88 -2.07 -10.35
N GLY A 254 -3.67 -1.99 -10.89
CA GLY A 254 -3.29 -0.95 -11.84
C GLY A 254 -3.52 0.45 -11.27
N SER A 255 -4.58 1.12 -11.72
CA SER A 255 -4.92 2.47 -11.31
C SER A 255 -6.00 2.56 -10.21
N ARG A 256 -6.51 1.43 -9.74
CA ARG A 256 -7.52 1.37 -8.67
C ARG A 256 -6.86 1.02 -7.35
N VAL A 257 -7.29 1.70 -6.28
CA VAL A 257 -6.83 1.42 -4.92
C VAL A 257 -8.04 1.04 -4.07
N GLY A 258 -7.95 -0.12 -3.43
CA GLY A 258 -8.89 -0.61 -2.44
C GLY A 258 -8.24 -0.71 -1.07
N ALA A 259 -9.06 -0.78 -0.01
CA ALA A 259 -8.61 -1.09 1.33
C ALA A 259 -9.51 -2.14 1.94
N VAL A 260 -8.90 -3.11 2.61
CA VAL A 260 -9.58 -4.18 3.33
C VAL A 260 -9.13 -4.13 4.79
N SER A 261 -10.08 -3.97 5.71
CA SER A 261 -9.79 -4.12 7.14
C SER A 261 -9.42 -5.57 7.45
N TYR A 262 -8.51 -5.80 8.39
CA TYR A 262 -8.14 -7.15 8.82
C TYR A 262 -9.33 -7.95 9.34
N ASN A 263 -10.36 -7.30 9.91
CA ASN A 263 -11.56 -7.96 10.42
C ASN A 263 -12.43 -8.57 9.32
N ASN A 264 -12.28 -8.08 8.09
CA ASN A 264 -12.97 -8.58 6.91
C ASN A 264 -12.09 -9.54 6.09
N LEU A 265 -10.87 -9.83 6.55
CA LEU A 265 -9.93 -10.73 5.91
C LEU A 265 -10.08 -12.11 6.52
N THR A 266 -10.24 -13.14 5.70
CA THR A 266 -10.09 -14.51 6.20
C THR A 266 -9.21 -15.32 5.28
N ILE A 267 -8.39 -16.14 5.92
CA ILE A 267 -7.33 -16.91 5.28
C ILE A 267 -7.60 -18.38 5.54
N GLY A 268 -7.84 -19.13 4.47
CA GLY A 268 -7.86 -20.59 4.52
C GLY A 268 -6.47 -21.15 4.20
N LEU A 269 -6.17 -22.32 4.77
CA LEU A 269 -4.96 -23.07 4.51
C LEU A 269 -5.33 -24.53 4.23
N ASP A 270 -4.75 -25.08 3.17
CA ASP A 270 -4.77 -26.50 2.86
C ASP A 270 -3.40 -26.96 2.36
N GLN A 271 -3.23 -28.26 2.19
CA GLN A 271 -2.00 -28.87 1.70
C GLN A 271 -2.28 -29.62 0.40
N VAL A 272 -1.52 -29.26 -0.63
CA VAL A 272 -1.68 -29.81 -1.96
C VAL A 272 -0.43 -30.54 -2.40
N ARG A 273 -0.62 -31.61 -3.17
CA ARG A 273 0.46 -32.36 -3.80
C ARG A 273 0.73 -31.76 -5.17
N PHE A 274 1.94 -31.29 -5.39
CA PHE A 274 2.35 -30.72 -6.66
C PHE A 274 3.45 -31.57 -7.31
N PHE A 275 3.40 -31.68 -8.63
CA PHE A 275 4.34 -32.45 -9.43
C PHE A 275 5.39 -31.50 -10.01
N GLU A 276 6.59 -31.47 -9.45
CA GLU A 276 7.59 -30.43 -9.74
C GLU A 276 8.59 -30.92 -10.80
N SER A 277 8.48 -30.41 -12.02
CA SER A 277 9.41 -30.73 -13.13
C SER A 277 10.67 -29.84 -13.13
N ASP A 278 10.57 -28.61 -12.62
CA ASP A 278 11.57 -27.55 -12.81
C ASP A 278 12.48 -27.37 -11.58
N GLY A 279 12.67 -28.46 -10.83
CA GLY A 279 13.52 -28.52 -9.65
C GLY A 279 12.78 -28.25 -8.33
N ILE A 280 13.14 -29.03 -7.31
CA ILE A 280 12.49 -29.05 -5.99
C ILE A 280 12.95 -27.85 -5.15
N PRO A 281 12.05 -27.07 -4.54
CA PRO A 281 12.43 -26.07 -3.55
C PRO A 281 13.11 -26.70 -2.33
N SER A 282 14.15 -26.06 -1.79
CA SER A 282 14.95 -26.60 -0.69
C SER A 282 14.18 -26.77 0.62
N ASP A 283 13.05 -26.08 0.78
CA ASP A 283 12.19 -26.11 1.96
C ASP A 283 10.89 -26.92 1.77
N SER A 284 10.73 -27.58 0.62
CA SER A 284 9.61 -28.47 0.34
C SER A 284 9.87 -29.89 0.79
N GLN A 285 8.82 -30.54 1.31
CA GLN A 285 8.85 -31.96 1.63
C GLN A 285 8.50 -32.80 0.39
N VAL A 286 9.38 -33.74 0.03
CA VAL A 286 9.10 -34.73 -1.03
C VAL A 286 8.23 -35.83 -0.44
N LEU A 287 7.03 -36.02 -1.01
CA LEU A 287 6.06 -37.05 -0.59
C LEU A 287 6.23 -38.37 -1.34
N GLY A 288 6.85 -38.32 -2.52
CA GLY A 288 7.09 -39.49 -3.36
C GLY A 288 7.50 -39.08 -4.76
N HIS A 289 7.45 -40.04 -5.68
CA HIS A 289 7.80 -39.85 -7.08
C HIS A 289 6.72 -40.45 -7.97
N THR A 290 6.49 -39.83 -9.12
CA THR A 290 5.68 -40.34 -10.22
C THR A 290 6.52 -40.38 -11.50
N TRP A 291 5.94 -40.80 -12.61
CA TRP A 291 6.59 -40.79 -13.92
C TRP A 291 5.94 -39.72 -14.80
N GLN A 292 6.71 -39.08 -15.68
CA GLN A 292 6.18 -38.09 -16.62
C GLN A 292 5.01 -38.66 -17.45
N TYR A 293 5.14 -39.91 -17.88
CA TYR A 293 4.10 -40.66 -18.56
C TYR A 293 3.67 -41.88 -17.74
N VAL A 294 2.41 -41.88 -17.31
CA VAL A 294 1.85 -42.96 -16.46
C VAL A 294 0.94 -43.89 -17.26
N ASN A 295 0.98 -45.18 -16.92
CA ASN A 295 0.04 -46.17 -17.44
C ASN A 295 -1.29 -46.13 -16.65
N LYS A 296 -2.30 -46.92 -17.06
CA LYS A 296 -3.61 -46.96 -16.39
C LYS A 296 -3.57 -47.35 -14.90
N LYS A 297 -2.48 -47.97 -14.43
CA LYS A 297 -2.26 -48.37 -13.03
C LYS A 297 -1.40 -47.35 -12.24
N GLY A 298 -1.01 -46.23 -12.85
CA GLY A 298 -0.19 -45.18 -12.23
C GLY A 298 1.33 -45.45 -12.23
N GLY A 299 1.79 -46.57 -12.80
CA GLY A 299 3.22 -46.87 -12.96
C GLY A 299 3.80 -46.31 -14.25
N PRO A 300 5.11 -46.51 -14.52
CA PRO A 300 5.75 -46.00 -15.73
C PRO A 300 5.14 -46.59 -17.00
N ASP A 301 4.81 -45.76 -17.98
CA ASP A 301 4.51 -46.22 -19.33
C ASP A 301 5.82 -46.49 -20.09
N ARG A 302 6.11 -47.78 -20.32
CA ARG A 302 7.34 -48.26 -20.95
C ARG A 302 7.38 -48.06 -22.46
N ARG A 303 6.32 -47.54 -23.08
CA ARG A 303 6.28 -47.24 -24.53
C ARG A 303 7.04 -45.96 -24.88
N PHE A 304 7.25 -45.09 -23.89
CA PHE A 304 8.06 -43.88 -24.06
C PHE A 304 9.52 -44.21 -23.77
N ALA A 305 10.39 -43.96 -24.75
CA ALA A 305 11.82 -44.19 -24.62
C ALA A 305 12.47 -43.28 -23.56
N HIS A 306 11.93 -42.06 -23.38
CA HIS A 306 12.33 -41.13 -22.33
C HIS A 306 11.12 -40.82 -21.44
N ASN A 307 11.18 -41.30 -20.20
CA ASN A 307 10.13 -41.12 -19.19
C ASN A 307 10.81 -40.88 -17.84
N PRO A 308 11.22 -39.65 -17.51
CA PRO A 308 11.85 -39.33 -16.24
C PRO A 308 10.88 -39.44 -15.07
N GLU A 309 11.43 -39.71 -13.89
CA GLU A 309 10.68 -39.58 -12.64
C GLU A 309 10.47 -38.12 -12.29
N ILE A 310 9.25 -37.78 -11.86
CA ILE A 310 8.86 -36.45 -11.41
C ILE A 310 8.58 -36.52 -9.90
N PRO A 311 9.27 -35.71 -9.08
CA PRO A 311 9.02 -35.65 -7.65
C PRO A 311 7.63 -35.06 -7.36
N ILE A 312 6.95 -35.68 -6.41
CA ILE A 312 5.71 -35.18 -5.82
C ILE A 312 6.08 -34.48 -4.53
N VAL A 313 5.87 -33.17 -4.48
CA VAL A 313 6.21 -32.31 -3.35
C VAL A 313 4.97 -31.75 -2.70
N GLN A 314 5.07 -31.49 -1.40
CA GLN A 314 4.01 -30.87 -0.62
C GLN A 314 4.13 -29.36 -0.68
N TYR A 315 3.06 -28.70 -1.12
CA TYR A 315 2.88 -27.26 -1.02
C TYR A 315 1.74 -26.96 -0.05
N ALA A 316 1.80 -25.81 0.60
CA ALA A 316 0.61 -25.22 1.22
C ALA A 316 -0.14 -24.37 0.20
N GLU A 317 -1.45 -24.49 0.16
CA GLU A 317 -2.35 -23.62 -0.57
C GLU A 317 -3.06 -22.68 0.41
N LEU A 318 -2.97 -21.38 0.14
CA LEU A 318 -3.53 -20.31 0.94
C LEU A 318 -4.62 -19.61 0.14
N TRP A 319 -5.82 -19.50 0.71
CA TRP A 319 -6.92 -18.72 0.15
C TRP A 319 -7.12 -17.47 0.98
N ILE A 320 -6.85 -16.31 0.41
CA ILE A 320 -7.10 -15.02 1.06
C ILE A 320 -8.37 -14.43 0.46
N HIS A 321 -9.41 -14.33 1.28
CA HIS A 321 -10.68 -13.77 0.86
C HIS A 321 -11.13 -12.60 1.76
N SER A 322 -11.98 -11.74 1.21
CA SER A 322 -12.67 -10.71 1.99
C SER A 322 -14.12 -10.56 1.58
N SER A 323 -14.94 -10.06 2.50
CA SER A 323 -16.36 -9.76 2.26
C SER A 323 -16.58 -8.69 1.18
N SER A 324 -15.58 -7.85 0.90
CA SER A 324 -15.63 -6.81 -0.14
C SER A 324 -15.25 -7.32 -1.54
N GLY A 325 -14.99 -8.62 -1.71
CA GLY A 325 -14.77 -9.24 -3.02
C GLY A 325 -13.31 -9.51 -3.38
N MET A 326 -12.35 -9.23 -2.49
CA MET A 326 -10.96 -9.71 -2.66
C MET A 326 -10.93 -11.24 -2.55
N ASN A 327 -10.30 -11.92 -3.52
CA ASN A 327 -10.08 -13.36 -3.51
C ASN A 327 -8.76 -13.70 -4.22
N PHE A 328 -7.81 -14.26 -3.47
CA PHE A 328 -6.50 -14.67 -3.97
C PHE A 328 -6.17 -16.09 -3.53
N VAL A 329 -5.63 -16.88 -4.45
CA VAL A 329 -5.12 -18.22 -4.17
C VAL A 329 -3.62 -18.23 -4.39
N MET A 330 -2.88 -18.72 -3.41
CA MET A 330 -1.44 -18.77 -3.43
C MET A 330 -0.93 -20.13 -2.98
N GLN A 331 0.23 -20.51 -3.48
CA GLN A 331 0.94 -21.69 -3.02
C GLN A 331 2.31 -21.32 -2.46
N CYS A 332 2.67 -21.94 -1.36
CA CYS A 332 3.95 -21.77 -0.69
C CYS A 332 4.67 -23.11 -0.57
N SER A 333 5.97 -23.12 -0.88
CA SER A 333 6.81 -24.30 -0.83
C SER A 333 6.96 -24.90 0.57
N SER A 334 6.81 -24.06 1.61
CA SER A 334 6.90 -24.47 3.02
C SER A 334 5.53 -24.41 3.72
N PRO A 335 4.89 -25.55 4.00
CA PRO A 335 3.62 -25.59 4.72
C PRO A 335 3.68 -25.00 6.13
N ALA A 336 4.82 -25.14 6.83
CA ALA A 336 5.01 -24.60 8.17
C ALA A 336 4.98 -23.07 8.18
N LYS A 337 5.69 -22.42 7.26
CA LYS A 337 5.70 -20.96 7.12
C LYS A 337 4.34 -20.41 6.67
N ALA A 338 3.63 -21.14 5.82
CA ALA A 338 2.26 -20.79 5.42
C ALA A 338 1.27 -20.87 6.59
N ALA A 339 1.40 -21.88 7.45
CA ALA A 339 0.60 -22.01 8.67
C ALA A 339 0.90 -20.89 9.68
N GLU A 340 2.17 -20.55 9.87
CA GLU A 340 2.58 -19.41 10.69
C GLU A 340 1.98 -18.10 10.16
N PHE A 341 1.99 -17.91 8.85
CA PHE A 341 1.37 -16.77 8.19
C PHE A 341 -0.13 -16.67 8.45
N GLN A 342 -0.87 -17.75 8.22
CA GLN A 342 -2.32 -17.79 8.50
C GLN A 342 -2.61 -17.43 9.96
N ALA A 343 -1.97 -18.13 10.90
CA ALA A 343 -2.19 -17.91 12.32
C ALA A 343 -1.80 -16.49 12.75
N GLY A 344 -0.70 -15.95 12.22
CA GLY A 344 -0.27 -14.59 12.53
C GLY A 344 -1.23 -13.52 12.00
N VAL A 345 -1.81 -13.71 10.82
CA VAL A 345 -2.85 -12.81 10.29
C VAL A 345 -4.12 -12.90 11.13
N GLU A 346 -4.58 -14.10 11.47
CA GLU A 346 -5.79 -14.30 12.30
C GLU A 346 -5.63 -13.67 13.70
N VAL A 347 -4.50 -13.90 14.35
CA VAL A 347 -4.17 -13.30 15.67
C VAL A 347 -4.09 -11.78 15.58
N TYR A 348 -3.54 -11.25 14.47
CA TYR A 348 -3.47 -9.81 14.26
C TYR A 348 -4.87 -9.23 14.03
N ALA A 349 -5.68 -9.86 13.17
CA ALA A 349 -7.05 -9.46 12.85
C ALA A 349 -7.97 -9.48 14.07
N ALA A 350 -7.87 -10.48 14.95
CA ALA A 350 -8.73 -10.59 16.13
C ALA A 350 -8.57 -9.45 17.16
N LYS A 351 -7.52 -8.61 17.02
CA LYS A 351 -7.22 -7.49 17.93
C LYS A 351 -7.46 -6.11 17.29
N HIS A 352 -8.13 -6.09 16.14
CA HIS A 352 -8.65 -4.91 15.46
C HIS A 352 -10.17 -5.00 15.41
#